data_AF-A0A969L7X4-F1
#
_entry.id   AF-A0A969L7X4-F1
#
_cell.length_a   1.000
_cell.length_b   1.000
_cell.length_c   1.000
_cell.angle_alpha   90.00
_cell.angle_beta   90.00
_cell.angle_gamma   90.00
#
_symmetry.space_group_name_H-M   'P 1'
#
loop_
_entity.id
_entity.type
_entity.pdbx_description
1 polymer ?
#
loop_
_entity_poly.entity_id
_entity_poly.type
_entity_poly.pdbx_seq_one_letter_code
_entity_poly.pdbx_strand_id
1 'polypeptide(L)'
;MLKFLKWFLGLILLLLIAALAFVYFSTYHPKALEPMPVVSPASAPRLRAGQTLKALSWNIQYLAGKDYIFWYDLPDGSGPDIQPSSQAIAATVEGVARIITQENPDIILLQEVDENARRSYYEDQLKKLLTLLPAAYCCYTEAFYWKAAYVPHPKVQGRVGMKLVVLSKYQMQSAWRHQLALIERKHWYDWVEQQFNLKRALQEVYLPVEGGRELVVGNTHLSAFAQGTNN
;
A
#
# COMPACT_ATOMS: atom_id res chain seq x y z
N MET A 1 -40.55 -7.18 -34.13
CA MET A 1 -40.19 -6.15 -33.12
C MET A 1 -39.91 -6.73 -31.73
N LEU A 2 -40.82 -7.48 -31.08
CA LEU A 2 -40.56 -8.01 -29.72
C LEU A 2 -39.35 -8.95 -29.60
N LYS A 3 -39.09 -9.82 -30.60
CA LYS A 3 -37.90 -10.69 -30.59
C LYS A 3 -36.60 -9.87 -30.64
N PHE A 4 -36.53 -8.86 -31.51
CA PHE A 4 -35.39 -7.96 -31.63
C PHE A 4 -35.16 -7.17 -30.33
N LEU A 5 -36.23 -6.65 -29.72
CA LEU A 5 -36.16 -5.98 -28.42
C LEU A 5 -35.65 -6.92 -27.31
N LYS A 6 -36.08 -8.19 -27.28
CA LYS A 6 -35.58 -9.18 -26.32
C LYS A 6 -34.09 -9.47 -26.49
N TRP A 7 -33.61 -9.63 -27.73
CA TRP A 7 -32.18 -9.81 -28.00
C TRP A 7 -31.36 -8.59 -27.61
N PHE A 8 -31.86 -7.39 -27.93
CA PHE A 8 -31.20 -6.14 -27.58
C PHE A 8 -31.11 -5.95 -26.05
N LEU A 9 -32.21 -6.16 -25.32
CA LEU A 9 -32.23 -6.11 -23.86
C LEU A 9 -31.33 -7.20 -23.25
N GLY A 10 -31.32 -8.40 -23.83
CA GLY A 10 -30.43 -9.48 -23.41
C GLY A 10 -28.95 -9.14 -23.57
N LEU A 11 -28.58 -8.47 -24.67
CA LEU A 11 -27.21 -7.99 -24.88
C LEU A 11 -26.83 -6.92 -23.87
N ILE A 12 -27.72 -5.95 -23.59
CA ILE A 12 -27.47 -4.92 -22.57
C ILE A 12 -27.24 -5.56 -21.20
N LEU A 13 -28.08 -6.53 -20.82
CA LEU A 13 -27.94 -7.22 -19.54
C LEU A 13 -26.61 -8.00 -19.47
N LEU A 14 -26.23 -8.68 -20.55
CA LEU A 14 -24.95 -9.39 -20.63
C LEU A 14 -23.76 -8.43 -20.46
N LEU A 15 -23.79 -7.29 -21.15
CA LEU A 15 -22.75 -6.26 -21.04
C LEU A 15 -22.66 -5.68 -19.62
N LEU A 16 -23.80 -5.45 -18.98
CA LEU A 16 -23.85 -4.97 -17.60
C LEU A 16 -23.22 -5.99 -16.64
N ILE A 17 -23.58 -7.27 -16.76
CA ILE A 17 -23.01 -8.34 -15.93
C ILE A 17 -21.49 -8.43 -16.16
N ALA A 18 -21.04 -8.37 -17.41
CA ALA A 18 -19.62 -8.37 -17.74
C ALA A 18 -18.89 -7.18 -17.13
N ALA A 19 -19.48 -5.97 -17.14
CA ALA A 19 -18.90 -4.78 -16.53
C ALA A 19 -18.80 -4.90 -15.00
N LEU A 20 -19.85 -5.38 -14.34
CA LEU A 20 -19.85 -5.61 -12.88
C LEU A 20 -18.80 -6.67 -12.49
N ALA A 21 -18.73 -7.77 -13.24
CA ALA A 21 -17.72 -8.80 -13.04
C ALA A 21 -16.31 -8.25 -13.24
N PHE A 22 -16.08 -7.45 -14.30
CA PHE A 22 -14.80 -6.79 -14.53
C PHE A 22 -14.40 -5.90 -13.35
N VAL A 23 -15.31 -5.05 -12.85
CA VAL A 23 -15.04 -4.21 -11.68
C VAL A 23 -14.68 -5.07 -10.47
N TYR A 24 -15.48 -6.09 -10.15
CA TYR A 24 -15.23 -6.95 -8.98
C TYR A 24 -13.89 -7.70 -9.08
N PHE A 25 -13.61 -8.38 -10.19
CA PHE A 25 -12.40 -9.18 -10.34
C PHE A 25 -11.12 -8.36 -10.60
N SER A 26 -11.25 -7.10 -11.03
CA SER A 26 -10.10 -6.20 -11.22
C SER A 26 -9.73 -5.41 -9.97
N THR A 27 -10.55 -5.42 -8.93
CA THR A 27 -10.37 -4.61 -7.72
C THR A 27 -10.10 -5.46 -6.49
N TYR A 28 -9.58 -4.81 -5.45
CA TYR A 28 -9.16 -5.47 -4.22
C TYR A 28 -10.25 -5.40 -3.14
N HIS A 29 -10.59 -6.57 -2.60
CA HIS A 29 -11.62 -6.78 -1.59
C HIS A 29 -11.00 -7.42 -0.33
N PRO A 30 -10.23 -6.66 0.45
CA PRO A 30 -9.64 -7.17 1.69
C PRO A 30 -10.72 -7.49 2.73
N LYS A 31 -10.41 -8.42 3.64
CA LYS A 31 -11.27 -8.68 4.81
C LYS A 31 -11.14 -7.55 5.84
N ALA A 32 -12.11 -7.48 6.75
CA ALA A 32 -12.06 -6.54 7.88
C ALA A 32 -10.79 -6.74 8.73
N LEU A 33 -10.44 -8.01 8.96
CA LEU A 33 -9.21 -8.44 9.58
C LEU A 33 -8.61 -9.57 8.74
N GLU A 34 -7.35 -9.45 8.34
CA GLU A 34 -6.65 -10.50 7.60
C GLU A 34 -5.23 -10.74 8.17
N PRO A 35 -4.82 -11.99 8.38
CA PRO A 35 -3.44 -12.30 8.75
C PRO A 35 -2.51 -12.00 7.58
N MET A 36 -1.32 -11.50 7.88
CA MET A 36 -0.32 -11.18 6.86
C MET A 36 0.85 -12.16 6.92
N PRO A 37 1.45 -12.49 5.76
CA PRO A 37 2.72 -13.19 5.74
C PRO A 37 3.79 -12.40 6.50
N VAL A 38 4.60 -13.13 7.25
CA VAL A 38 5.77 -12.59 7.96
C VAL A 38 6.99 -13.33 7.47
N VAL A 39 7.98 -12.57 7.00
CA VAL A 39 9.32 -13.09 6.78
C VAL A 39 10.11 -12.79 8.05
N SER A 40 10.47 -13.84 8.79
CA SER A 40 11.24 -13.71 10.04
C SER A 40 12.08 -14.96 10.23
N PRO A 41 13.37 -14.95 9.84
CA PRO A 41 14.26 -16.10 10.03
C PRO A 41 14.39 -16.46 11.51
N ALA A 42 14.48 -17.76 11.83
CA ALA A 42 14.67 -18.23 13.20
C ALA A 42 15.97 -17.72 13.85
N SER A 43 16.95 -17.35 13.03
CA SER A 43 18.23 -16.75 13.45
C SER A 43 18.14 -15.26 13.81
N ALA A 44 17.04 -14.57 13.46
CA ALA A 44 16.86 -13.18 13.84
C ALA A 44 16.81 -13.06 15.38
N PRO A 45 17.41 -12.03 15.98
CA PRO A 45 17.38 -11.84 17.43
C PRO A 45 15.96 -11.49 17.90
N ARG A 46 15.67 -11.82 19.16
CA ARG A 46 14.48 -11.30 19.86
C ARG A 46 14.81 -9.98 20.55
N LEU A 47 13.77 -9.18 20.76
CA LEU A 47 13.89 -7.98 21.61
C LEU A 47 14.15 -8.40 23.06
N ARG A 48 14.78 -7.53 23.85
CA ARG A 48 14.97 -7.75 25.29
C ARG A 48 14.26 -6.69 26.11
N ALA A 49 13.68 -7.07 27.24
CA ALA A 49 13.09 -6.11 28.16
C ALA A 49 14.12 -5.07 28.63
N GLY A 50 13.72 -3.80 28.67
CA GLY A 50 14.60 -2.67 29.03
C GLY A 50 15.53 -2.18 27.91
N GLN A 51 15.49 -2.79 26.72
CA GLN A 51 16.25 -2.34 25.56
C GLN A 51 15.70 -1.00 25.02
N THR A 52 16.59 -0.05 24.74
CA THR A 52 16.25 1.16 23.97
C THR A 52 16.05 0.82 22.50
N LEU A 53 14.98 1.34 21.90
CA LEU A 53 14.66 1.13 20.48
C LEU A 53 14.65 2.44 19.71
N LYS A 54 15.22 2.42 18.51
CA LYS A 54 15.09 3.49 17.51
C LYS A 54 14.12 3.05 16.42
N ALA A 55 13.05 3.82 16.22
CA ALA A 55 12.10 3.58 15.13
C ALA A 55 12.23 4.67 14.06
N LEU A 56 12.07 4.29 12.79
CA LEU A 56 11.97 5.20 11.65
C LEU A 56 10.60 5.03 10.99
N SER A 57 9.77 6.07 10.99
CA SER A 57 8.52 6.11 10.21
C SER A 57 8.70 7.01 9.01
N TRP A 58 8.49 6.50 7.80
CA TRP A 58 8.77 7.24 6.59
C TRP A 58 7.86 6.88 5.41
N ASN A 59 7.12 7.88 4.92
CA ASN A 59 6.48 7.80 3.62
C ASN A 59 7.55 8.09 2.54
N ILE A 60 7.83 7.09 1.70
CA ILE A 60 8.88 7.17 0.68
C ILE A 60 8.35 7.59 -0.69
N GLN A 61 7.07 7.96 -0.79
CA GLN A 61 6.39 8.46 -1.99
C GLN A 61 6.71 7.60 -3.22
N TYR A 62 6.59 6.27 -3.09
CA TYR A 62 6.87 5.27 -4.14
C TYR A 62 8.19 5.55 -4.87
N LEU A 63 9.19 6.03 -4.13
CA LEU A 63 10.53 6.35 -4.60
C LEU A 63 10.56 7.38 -5.74
N ALA A 64 9.56 8.28 -5.82
CA ALA A 64 9.53 9.32 -6.83
C ALA A 64 10.70 10.29 -6.71
N GLY A 65 11.11 10.61 -5.48
CA GLY A 65 12.02 11.73 -5.22
C GLY A 65 11.28 13.07 -5.23
N LYS A 66 12.03 14.15 -4.99
CA LYS A 66 11.47 15.48 -4.69
C LYS A 66 11.21 16.37 -5.92
N ASP A 67 11.58 15.90 -7.10
CA ASP A 67 11.62 16.73 -8.32
C ASP A 67 10.32 16.63 -9.14
N TYR A 68 9.24 16.14 -8.53
CA TYR A 68 7.94 15.92 -9.16
C TYR A 68 6.83 16.68 -8.43
N ILE A 69 5.86 17.16 -9.21
CA ILE A 69 4.59 17.71 -8.72
C ILE A 69 3.48 16.89 -9.38
N PHE A 70 2.93 15.93 -8.65
CA PHE A 70 1.93 15.03 -9.17
C PHE A 70 0.57 15.71 -9.30
N TRP A 71 -0.25 15.19 -10.21
CA TRP A 71 -1.59 15.72 -10.44
C TRP A 71 -2.45 15.82 -9.17
N TYR A 72 -2.25 14.97 -8.16
CA TYR A 72 -2.98 15.03 -6.89
C TYR A 72 -2.33 15.92 -5.82
N ASP A 73 -1.16 16.49 -6.08
CA ASP A 73 -0.49 17.41 -5.16
C ASP A 73 -1.12 18.81 -5.20
N LEU A 74 -1.78 19.16 -6.32
CA LEU A 74 -2.49 20.43 -6.49
C LEU A 74 -4.01 20.23 -6.40
N PRO A 75 -4.74 21.10 -5.67
CA PRO A 75 -6.20 20.95 -5.47
C PRO A 75 -7.03 20.93 -6.76
N ASP A 76 -6.54 21.56 -7.82
CA ASP A 76 -7.21 21.66 -9.12
C ASP A 76 -6.82 20.53 -10.09
N GLY A 77 -5.97 19.59 -9.66
CA GLY A 77 -5.53 18.50 -10.52
C GLY A 77 -4.46 18.88 -11.54
N SER A 78 -3.92 20.11 -11.48
CA SER A 78 -3.05 20.68 -12.53
C SER A 78 -1.58 20.22 -12.47
N GLY A 79 -1.21 19.42 -11.46
CA GLY A 79 0.14 18.88 -11.36
C GLY A 79 0.53 18.13 -12.64
N PRO A 80 1.69 18.46 -13.25
CA PRO A 80 2.06 17.93 -14.57
C PRO A 80 2.43 16.45 -14.53
N ASP A 81 2.86 15.94 -13.38
CA ASP A 81 3.46 14.60 -13.28
C ASP A 81 2.43 13.50 -12.99
N ILE A 82 2.58 12.39 -13.69
CA ILE A 82 1.76 11.18 -13.54
C ILE A 82 2.59 10.02 -12.97
N GLN A 83 3.87 9.97 -13.31
CA GLN A 83 4.80 8.95 -12.86
C GLN A 83 6.22 9.51 -12.80
N PRO A 84 7.06 9.07 -11.85
CA PRO A 84 8.48 9.37 -11.86
C PRO A 84 9.19 8.64 -12.99
N SER A 85 10.39 9.11 -13.34
CA SER A 85 11.28 8.39 -14.25
C SER A 85 11.90 7.18 -13.56
N SER A 86 12.25 6.14 -14.32
CA SER A 86 12.95 4.96 -13.79
C SER A 86 14.30 5.33 -13.17
N GLN A 87 14.99 6.34 -13.73
CA GLN A 87 16.24 6.88 -13.18
C GLN A 87 16.02 7.54 -11.82
N ALA A 88 14.95 8.32 -11.65
CA ALA A 88 14.62 8.93 -10.37
C ALA A 88 14.30 7.87 -9.30
N ILE A 89 13.56 6.81 -9.66
CA ILE A 89 13.31 5.66 -8.77
C ILE A 89 14.63 5.00 -8.34
N ALA A 90 15.54 4.75 -9.29
CA ALA A 90 16.83 4.14 -9.01
C ALA A 90 17.70 5.03 -8.08
N ALA A 91 17.77 6.33 -8.33
CA ALA A 91 18.51 7.25 -7.46
C ALA A 91 17.87 7.37 -6.07
N THR A 92 16.54 7.39 -6.00
CA THR A 92 15.82 7.55 -4.73
C THR A 92 15.94 6.31 -3.87
N VAL A 93 15.91 5.09 -4.43
CA VAL A 93 16.08 3.87 -3.61
C VAL A 93 17.46 3.80 -2.97
N GLU A 94 18.52 4.22 -3.67
CA GLU A 94 19.87 4.32 -3.12
C GLU A 94 19.93 5.37 -1.98
N GLY A 95 19.29 6.52 -2.17
CA GLY A 95 19.18 7.55 -1.15
C GLY A 95 18.45 7.08 0.11
N VAL A 96 17.31 6.39 -0.06
CA VAL A 96 16.53 5.80 1.04
C VAL A 96 17.34 4.75 1.78
N ALA A 97 18.00 3.82 1.06
CA ALA A 97 18.84 2.79 1.67
C ALA A 97 20.01 3.40 2.46
N ARG A 98 20.64 4.45 1.91
CA ARG A 98 21.72 5.19 2.59
C ARG A 98 21.24 5.82 3.88
N ILE A 99 20.09 6.51 3.88
CA ILE A 99 19.51 7.12 5.09
C ILE A 99 19.18 6.06 6.12
N ILE A 100 18.52 4.96 5.73
CA ILE A 100 18.23 3.85 6.65
C ILE A 100 19.51 3.27 7.26
N THR A 101 20.56 3.12 6.47
CA THR A 101 21.84 2.59 6.95
C THR A 101 22.54 3.56 7.91
N GLN A 102 22.51 4.86 7.60
CA GLN A 102 23.09 5.92 8.44
C GLN A 102 22.33 6.10 9.76
N GLU A 103 21.01 6.14 9.71
CA GLU A 103 20.16 6.26 10.89
C GLU A 103 20.14 4.98 11.73
N ASN A 104 20.36 3.83 11.10
CA ASN A 104 20.45 2.52 11.73
C ASN A 104 19.27 2.18 12.70
N PRO A 105 17.99 2.43 12.33
CA PRO A 105 16.84 2.11 13.19
C PRO A 105 16.72 0.60 13.47
N ASP A 106 16.03 0.26 14.55
CA ASP A 106 15.70 -1.12 14.92
C ASP A 106 14.43 -1.62 14.22
N ILE A 107 13.50 -0.70 13.98
CA ILE A 107 12.20 -0.94 13.35
C ILE A 107 11.93 0.19 12.35
N ILE A 108 11.47 -0.15 11.15
CA ILE A 108 11.16 0.81 10.09
C ILE A 108 9.70 0.61 9.67
N LEU A 109 8.95 1.70 9.61
CA LEU A 109 7.56 1.74 9.17
C LEU A 109 7.50 2.57 7.88
N LEU A 110 7.36 1.90 6.74
CA LEU A 110 7.30 2.56 5.43
C LEU A 110 5.87 2.67 4.93
N GLN A 111 5.56 3.80 4.32
CA GLN A 111 4.32 4.04 3.58
C GLN A 111 4.63 4.36 2.11
N GLU A 112 3.62 4.15 1.26
CA GLU A 112 3.72 4.34 -0.20
C GLU A 112 4.82 3.52 -0.85
N VAL A 113 4.91 2.23 -0.48
CA VAL A 113 5.82 1.29 -1.15
C VAL A 113 5.06 0.62 -2.29
N ASP A 114 5.46 0.87 -3.54
CA ASP A 114 4.77 0.28 -4.69
C ASP A 114 5.23 -1.17 -4.96
N GLU A 115 4.28 -2.01 -5.37
CA GLU A 115 4.52 -3.29 -6.01
C GLU A 115 3.67 -3.41 -7.26
N ASN A 116 4.32 -3.68 -8.40
CA ASN A 116 3.64 -3.99 -9.66
C ASN A 116 2.67 -2.88 -10.10
N ALA A 117 2.96 -1.62 -9.76
CA ALA A 117 2.17 -0.47 -10.20
C ALA A 117 2.72 0.06 -11.53
N ARG A 118 1.84 0.50 -12.43
CA ARG A 118 2.25 1.06 -13.74
C ARG A 118 3.20 2.25 -13.57
N ARG A 119 2.89 3.14 -12.61
CA ARG A 119 3.66 4.37 -12.34
C ARG A 119 5.08 4.11 -11.82
N SER A 120 5.34 2.92 -11.30
CA SER A 120 6.65 2.50 -10.82
C SER A 120 7.26 1.41 -11.71
N TYR A 121 6.87 1.37 -12.99
CA TYR A 121 7.38 0.42 -13.99
C TYR A 121 7.20 -1.06 -13.59
N TYR A 122 6.15 -1.34 -12.84
CA TYR A 122 5.82 -2.67 -12.33
C TYR A 122 6.90 -3.28 -11.41
N GLU A 123 7.80 -2.45 -10.86
CA GLU A 123 8.84 -2.91 -9.93
C GLU A 123 8.24 -3.32 -8.57
N ASP A 124 8.99 -4.16 -7.86
CA ASP A 124 8.79 -4.44 -6.43
C ASP A 124 9.81 -3.61 -5.64
N GLN A 125 9.35 -2.48 -5.10
CA GLN A 125 10.21 -1.51 -4.45
C GLN A 125 10.76 -2.03 -3.12
N LEU A 126 10.02 -2.86 -2.41
CA LEU A 126 10.49 -3.48 -1.17
C LEU A 126 11.65 -4.42 -1.47
N LYS A 127 11.53 -5.30 -2.46
CA LYS A 127 12.63 -6.19 -2.86
C LYS A 127 13.87 -5.41 -3.26
N LYS A 128 13.71 -4.35 -4.07
CA LYS A 128 14.81 -3.48 -4.52
C LYS A 128 15.50 -2.75 -3.35
N LEU A 129 14.72 -2.31 -2.37
CA LEU A 129 15.26 -1.71 -1.15
C LEU A 129 16.02 -2.74 -0.31
N LEU A 130 15.44 -3.93 -0.08
CA LEU A 130 16.05 -5.00 0.70
C LEU A 130 17.41 -5.44 0.14
N THR A 131 17.63 -5.42 -1.17
CA THR A 131 18.95 -5.74 -1.75
C THR A 131 20.06 -4.73 -1.40
N LEU A 132 19.68 -3.52 -0.98
CA LEU A 132 20.60 -2.43 -0.63
C LEU A 132 20.76 -2.27 0.89
N LEU A 133 19.88 -2.87 1.68
CA LEU A 133 19.91 -2.77 3.14
C LEU A 133 20.88 -3.80 3.76
N PRO A 134 21.48 -3.49 4.92
CA PRO A 134 22.23 -4.47 5.69
C PRO A 134 21.40 -5.72 6.00
N ALA A 135 22.06 -6.89 5.99
CA ALA A 135 21.42 -8.18 6.28
C ALA A 135 20.74 -8.26 7.66
N ALA A 136 21.04 -7.32 8.58
CA ALA A 136 20.35 -7.18 9.84
C ALA A 136 18.84 -6.94 9.65
N TYR A 137 18.41 -6.21 8.62
CA TYR A 137 16.99 -5.98 8.29
C TYR A 137 16.38 -7.19 7.57
N CYS A 138 16.43 -8.35 8.23
CA CYS A 138 16.03 -9.64 7.71
C CYS A 138 14.55 -9.97 7.95
N CYS A 139 13.87 -9.23 8.83
CA CYS A 139 12.47 -9.47 9.16
C CYS A 139 11.58 -8.41 8.54
N TYR A 140 10.50 -8.82 7.88
CA TYR A 140 9.53 -7.88 7.33
C TYR A 140 8.13 -8.48 7.13
N THR A 141 7.16 -7.59 7.03
CA THR A 141 5.78 -7.88 6.65
C THR A 141 5.19 -6.69 5.91
N GLU A 142 4.22 -6.94 5.05
CA GLU A 142 3.68 -5.94 4.13
C GLU A 142 2.17 -6.09 3.94
N ALA A 143 1.49 -4.96 3.80
CA ALA A 143 0.03 -4.89 3.72
C ALA A 143 -0.40 -4.00 2.55
N PHE A 144 -1.14 -4.54 1.59
CA PHE A 144 -1.74 -3.71 0.55
C PHE A 144 -2.83 -2.80 1.14
N TYR A 145 -2.79 -1.53 0.76
CA TYR A 145 -3.87 -0.58 1.03
C TYR A 145 -4.37 0.14 -0.23
N TRP A 146 -3.79 -0.16 -1.40
CA TRP A 146 -4.38 0.14 -2.70
C TRP A 146 -3.91 -0.91 -3.70
N LYS A 147 -4.85 -1.58 -4.37
CA LYS A 147 -4.55 -2.65 -5.32
C LYS A 147 -5.68 -2.81 -6.32
N ALA A 148 -5.34 -2.81 -7.60
CA ALA A 148 -6.26 -3.14 -8.68
C ALA A 148 -5.47 -3.55 -9.92
N ALA A 149 -5.98 -4.51 -10.67
CA ALA A 149 -5.40 -4.96 -11.94
C ALA A 149 -5.41 -3.85 -12.99
N TYR A 150 -6.42 -2.98 -12.95
CA TYR A 150 -6.54 -1.81 -13.82
C TYR A 150 -7.44 -0.74 -13.18
N VAL A 151 -6.97 0.50 -13.10
CA VAL A 151 -7.75 1.67 -12.66
C VAL A 151 -8.11 2.52 -13.88
N PRO A 152 -9.41 2.68 -14.23
CA PRO A 152 -9.86 3.43 -15.40
C PRO A 152 -9.91 4.95 -15.15
N HIS A 153 -8.94 5.51 -14.41
CA HIS A 153 -8.81 6.95 -14.19
C HIS A 153 -7.82 7.54 -15.20
N PRO A 154 -8.11 8.66 -15.90
CA PRO A 154 -7.25 9.21 -16.96
C PRO A 154 -5.78 9.46 -16.54
N LYS A 155 -5.56 9.80 -15.27
CA LYS A 155 -4.22 10.05 -14.70
C LYS A 155 -3.57 8.83 -14.03
N VAL A 156 -4.21 7.66 -14.07
CA VAL A 156 -3.65 6.39 -13.55
C VAL A 156 -3.54 5.36 -14.67
N GLN A 157 -4.65 5.08 -15.35
CA GLN A 157 -4.77 4.20 -16.52
C GLN A 157 -3.88 2.93 -16.44
N GLY A 158 -4.05 2.13 -15.40
CA GLY A 158 -3.17 0.97 -15.23
C GLY A 158 -3.30 0.26 -13.92
N ARG A 159 -2.46 -0.76 -13.75
CA ARG A 159 -2.33 -1.51 -12.50
C ARG A 159 -1.81 -0.61 -11.39
N VAL A 160 -2.33 -0.82 -10.19
CA VAL A 160 -1.87 -0.17 -8.97
C VAL A 160 -1.63 -1.23 -7.90
N GLY A 161 -0.64 -0.97 -7.06
CA GLY A 161 -0.27 -1.83 -5.94
C GLY A 161 0.61 -1.02 -5.00
N MET A 162 0.08 -0.69 -3.83
CA MET A 162 0.71 0.17 -2.85
C MET A 162 0.55 -0.44 -1.46
N LYS A 163 1.67 -0.51 -0.74
CA LYS A 163 1.80 -1.26 0.51
C LYS A 163 2.27 -0.39 1.67
N LEU A 164 1.82 -0.75 2.85
CA LEU A 164 2.50 -0.48 4.12
C LEU A 164 3.54 -1.57 4.32
N VAL A 165 4.71 -1.21 4.85
CA VAL A 165 5.77 -2.19 5.15
C VAL A 165 6.30 -1.93 6.55
N VAL A 166 6.48 -2.99 7.32
CA VAL A 166 7.29 -2.96 8.53
C VAL A 166 8.53 -3.82 8.29
N LEU A 167 9.72 -3.24 8.49
CA LEU A 167 11.00 -3.94 8.53
C LEU A 167 11.50 -3.94 9.97
N SER A 168 12.19 -5.00 10.38
CA SER A 168 12.84 -5.07 11.69
C SER A 168 14.15 -5.84 11.63
N LYS A 169 15.05 -5.46 12.53
CA LYS A 169 16.21 -6.28 12.88
C LYS A 169 15.87 -7.47 13.76
N TYR A 170 14.67 -7.48 14.35
CA TYR A 170 14.24 -8.45 15.34
C TYR A 170 13.11 -9.33 14.81
N GLN A 171 12.94 -10.50 15.42
CA GLN A 171 11.89 -11.45 15.08
C GLN A 171 10.51 -10.79 15.07
N MET A 172 9.69 -11.23 14.11
CA MET A 172 8.27 -10.94 14.06
C MET A 172 7.51 -12.26 14.20
N GLN A 173 6.56 -12.31 15.12
CA GLN A 173 5.81 -13.53 15.42
C GLN A 173 4.54 -13.64 14.58
N SER A 174 3.82 -12.53 14.43
CA SER A 174 2.61 -12.47 13.62
C SER A 174 2.34 -11.03 13.18
N ALA A 175 1.51 -10.89 12.15
CA ALA A 175 1.08 -9.59 11.70
C ALA A 175 -0.34 -9.66 11.14
N TRP A 176 -1.09 -8.58 11.33
CA TRP A 176 -2.49 -8.44 10.95
C TRP A 176 -2.73 -7.14 10.20
N ARG A 177 -3.60 -7.20 9.20
CA ARG A 177 -4.12 -6.02 8.52
C ARG A 177 -5.55 -5.78 8.94
N HIS A 178 -5.79 -4.62 9.54
CA HIS A 178 -7.10 -4.14 9.93
C HIS A 178 -7.60 -3.16 8.86
N GLN A 179 -8.73 -3.47 8.24
CA GLN A 179 -9.39 -2.57 7.29
C GLN A 179 -9.92 -1.35 8.05
N LEU A 180 -9.47 -0.16 7.66
CA LEU A 180 -10.05 1.09 8.16
C LEU A 180 -11.34 1.43 7.41
N ALA A 181 -12.12 2.36 7.96
CA ALA A 181 -13.33 2.84 7.30
C ALA A 181 -13.01 3.32 5.86
N LEU A 182 -13.88 2.93 4.93
CA LEU A 182 -13.81 3.45 3.58
C LEU A 182 -14.25 4.92 3.60
N ILE A 183 -13.70 5.72 2.68
CA ILE A 183 -14.16 7.09 2.50
C ILE A 183 -15.66 7.07 2.16
N GLU A 184 -16.44 7.82 2.92
CA GLU A 184 -17.88 7.99 2.69
C GLU A 184 -18.12 8.62 1.32
N ARG A 185 -19.16 8.14 0.65
CA ARG A 185 -19.53 8.60 -0.68
C ARG A 185 -20.94 9.18 -0.63
N LYS A 186 -21.13 10.32 -1.31
CA LYS A 186 -22.36 11.10 -1.22
C LYS A 186 -23.44 10.61 -2.19
N HIS A 187 -23.06 9.92 -3.25
CA HIS A 187 -23.99 9.47 -4.28
C HIS A 187 -23.99 7.94 -4.46
N TRP A 188 -25.15 7.37 -4.77
CA TRP A 188 -25.34 5.92 -4.90
C TRP A 188 -24.49 5.30 -6.02
N TYR A 189 -24.10 6.07 -7.04
CA TYR A 189 -23.28 5.61 -8.17
C TYR A 189 -21.76 5.62 -7.88
N ASP A 190 -21.33 6.23 -6.77
CA ASP A 190 -19.91 6.31 -6.38
C ASP A 190 -19.34 4.93 -5.96
N TRP A 191 -20.19 3.91 -5.82
CA TRP A 191 -19.78 2.57 -5.45
C TRP A 191 -18.73 1.99 -6.40
N VAL A 192 -18.79 2.32 -7.70
CA VAL A 192 -17.81 1.90 -8.71
C VAL A 192 -16.46 2.55 -8.42
N GLU A 193 -16.43 3.87 -8.21
CA GLU A 193 -15.20 4.60 -7.90
C GLU A 193 -14.59 4.07 -6.60
N GLN A 194 -15.42 3.77 -5.59
CA GLN A 194 -14.97 3.18 -4.33
C GLN A 194 -14.26 1.83 -4.51
N GLN A 195 -14.60 1.03 -5.53
CA GLN A 195 -13.90 -0.22 -5.81
C GLN A 195 -12.44 0.00 -6.22
N PHE A 196 -12.17 1.05 -6.99
CA PHE A 196 -10.83 1.39 -7.48
C PHE A 196 -10.02 2.24 -6.51
N ASN A 197 -10.62 2.75 -5.43
CA ASN A 197 -9.98 3.63 -4.46
C ASN A 197 -9.21 2.85 -3.38
N LEU A 198 -8.40 3.58 -2.60
CA LEU A 198 -7.63 3.08 -1.47
C LEU A 198 -8.52 2.34 -0.46
N LYS A 199 -8.03 1.18 -0.02
CA LYS A 199 -8.55 0.41 1.11
C LYS A 199 -7.59 0.61 2.28
N ARG A 200 -7.61 1.82 2.87
CA ARG A 200 -6.72 2.22 3.98
C ARG A 200 -6.75 1.16 5.08
N ALA A 201 -5.60 0.92 5.71
CA ALA A 201 -5.43 -0.16 6.67
C ALA A 201 -4.50 0.24 7.81
N LEU A 202 -4.67 -0.38 8.97
CA LEU A 202 -3.66 -0.46 10.02
C LEU A 202 -2.95 -1.81 9.90
N GLN A 203 -1.65 -1.77 9.75
CA GLN A 203 -0.76 -2.93 9.77
C GLN A 203 -0.24 -3.10 11.20
N GLU A 204 -0.68 -4.15 11.89
CA GLU A 204 -0.29 -4.48 13.26
C GLU A 204 0.72 -5.64 13.24
N VAL A 205 1.83 -5.50 13.97
CA VAL A 205 2.93 -6.47 13.98
C VAL A 205 3.35 -6.78 15.40
N TYR A 206 3.44 -8.07 15.73
CA TYR A 206 3.81 -8.57 17.06
C TYR A 206 5.28 -9.01 17.06
N LEU A 207 6.08 -8.39 17.90
CA LEU A 207 7.50 -8.72 18.09
C LEU A 207 7.68 -9.33 19.50
N PRO A 208 8.21 -10.56 19.62
CA PRO A 208 8.45 -11.19 20.91
C PRO A 208 9.57 -10.48 21.67
N VAL A 209 9.39 -10.33 22.99
CA VAL A 209 10.35 -9.70 23.90
C VAL A 209 10.78 -10.70 24.97
N GLU A 210 12.06 -11.02 25.02
CA GLU A 210 12.66 -11.82 26.07
C GLU A 210 12.58 -11.09 27.42
N GLY A 211 12.05 -11.78 28.44
CA GLY A 211 11.89 -11.22 29.78
C GLY A 211 10.78 -10.17 29.90
N GLY A 212 9.87 -10.07 28.93
CA GLY A 212 8.79 -9.09 28.93
C GLY A 212 7.54 -9.56 28.18
N ARG A 213 6.58 -8.63 28.01
CA ARG A 213 5.44 -8.83 27.12
C ARG A 213 5.82 -8.43 25.69
N GLU A 214 5.12 -9.00 24.71
CA GLU A 214 5.30 -8.67 23.30
C GLU A 214 5.19 -7.15 23.05
N LEU A 215 5.99 -6.66 22.10
CA LEU A 215 5.86 -5.32 21.55
C LEU A 215 4.93 -5.38 20.34
N VAL A 216 3.90 -4.55 20.32
CA VAL A 216 2.99 -4.40 19.18
C VAL A 216 3.32 -3.11 18.45
N VAL A 217 3.60 -3.20 17.15
CA VAL A 217 3.92 -2.07 16.27
C VAL A 217 2.79 -1.89 15.26
N GLY A 218 2.27 -0.66 15.18
CA GLY A 218 1.26 -0.26 14.20
C GLY A 218 1.85 0.64 13.11
N ASN A 219 1.62 0.30 11.84
CA ASN A 219 1.91 1.15 10.69
C ASN A 219 0.60 1.50 9.95
N THR A 220 0.41 2.77 9.57
CA THR A 220 -0.76 3.20 8.80
C THR A 220 -0.43 4.37 7.90
N HIS A 221 -1.26 4.57 6.88
CA HIS A 221 -1.27 5.77 6.06
C HIS A 221 -2.72 6.18 5.87
N LEU A 222 -3.15 7.23 6.57
CA LEU A 222 -4.54 7.69 6.55
C LEU A 222 -4.86 8.46 5.25
N SER A 223 -6.14 8.58 4.93
CA SER A 223 -6.58 9.40 3.80
C SER A 223 -6.35 10.89 4.09
N ALA A 224 -5.73 11.60 3.15
CA ALA A 224 -5.73 13.05 3.14
C ALA A 224 -7.18 13.53 2.92
N PHE A 225 -7.68 14.45 3.75
CA PHE A 225 -9.02 15.04 3.65
C PHE A 225 -10.20 14.05 3.83
N ALA A 226 -10.16 13.24 4.89
CA ALA A 226 -11.43 12.72 5.42
C ALA A 226 -12.28 13.92 5.86
N GLN A 227 -13.28 14.31 5.04
CA GLN A 227 -14.32 15.22 5.52
C GLN A 227 -14.92 14.53 6.75
N GLY A 228 -14.81 15.19 7.91
CA GLY A 228 -15.14 14.57 9.19
C GLY A 228 -16.52 13.88 9.16
N THR A 229 -16.62 12.77 9.87
CA THR A 229 -17.88 12.03 10.10
C THR A 229 -18.76 12.79 11.09
N ASN A 230 -19.03 14.08 10.85
CA ASN A 230 -19.98 14.85 11.65
C ASN A 230 -21.41 14.47 11.20
N ASN A 231 -21.79 13.23 11.52
CA ASN A 231 -23.18 12.82 11.62
C ASN A 231 -23.59 12.91 13.09
#